data_AF-A0A1Y6M6G0-F1
#
_entry.id   AF-A0A1Y6M6G0-F1
#
_cell.length_a   1.000
_cell.length_b   1.000
_cell.length_c   1.000
_cell.angle_alpha   90.00
_cell.angle_beta   90.00
_cell.angle_gamma   90.00
#
_symmetry.space_group_name_H-M   'P 1'
#
loop_
_entity.id
_entity.type
_entity.pdbx_description
1 polymer ?
#
loop_
_entity_poly.entity_id
_entity_poly.type
_entity_poly.pdbx_seq_one_letter_code
_entity_poly.pdbx_strand_id
1 'polypeptide(L)'
;MGSMKDHMMDIESERFDKWLAENYPDVVPGSEEWEQAANLYYWEQEYLADQAQWDHEHGLFVASLNNVHQRYLHASQELKKLHALLDEKQPELVYRMSFVHAVTVMEAYLMYCARALLEEDRPLERYFEEYYLPFAKVGKKEKQAAREMELTKFRPVAKNVVASMTFHNVKTIERYFGTVLHIPPVWPIEPLGIIADWRNDLVHRNGVDEHDVPRVISAQQLHSALQKVSDLIEAADHSLRLEVDYFGNWRNEENREIIAGALRISPGGESS
;
A
#
# COMPACT_ATOMS: atom_id res chain seq x y z
N MET A 1 -3.07 -23.93 -35.35
CA MET A 1 -3.80 -22.93 -34.55
C MET A 1 -5.30 -22.81 -34.93
N GLY A 2 -5.81 -23.45 -36.00
CA GLY A 2 -7.25 -23.38 -36.36
C GLY A 2 -8.20 -24.16 -35.43
N SER A 3 -7.86 -25.41 -35.09
CA SER A 3 -8.75 -26.32 -34.35
C SER A 3 -9.24 -25.84 -32.97
N MET A 4 -8.48 -25.00 -32.25
CA MET A 4 -8.89 -24.52 -30.92
C MET A 4 -9.76 -23.26 -31.00
N LYS A 5 -9.60 -22.47 -32.07
CA LYS A 5 -10.43 -21.29 -32.33
C LYS A 5 -11.81 -21.71 -32.83
N ASP A 6 -11.85 -22.68 -33.74
CA ASP A 6 -13.09 -23.24 -34.27
C ASP A 6 -13.91 -23.89 -33.13
N HIS A 7 -13.25 -24.65 -32.24
CA HIS A 7 -13.91 -25.23 -31.07
C HIS A 7 -14.46 -24.18 -30.09
N MET A 8 -13.76 -23.06 -29.90
CA MET A 8 -14.26 -21.97 -29.04
C MET A 8 -15.49 -21.28 -29.66
N MET A 9 -15.48 -21.08 -30.98
CA MET A 9 -16.61 -20.53 -31.72
C MET A 9 -17.84 -21.43 -31.63
N ASP A 10 -17.66 -22.75 -31.73
CA ASP A 10 -18.76 -23.71 -31.56
C ASP A 10 -19.37 -23.63 -30.15
N ILE A 11 -18.53 -23.55 -29.12
CA ILE A 11 -18.97 -23.40 -27.72
C ILE A 11 -19.74 -22.08 -27.50
N GLU A 12 -19.28 -20.98 -28.08
CA GLU A 12 -19.95 -19.68 -27.98
C GLU A 12 -21.31 -19.68 -28.71
N SER A 13 -21.40 -20.33 -29.88
CA SER A 13 -22.66 -20.50 -30.62
C SER A 13 -23.67 -21.33 -29.81
N GLU A 14 -23.24 -22.45 -29.22
CA GLU A 14 -24.11 -23.28 -28.39
C GLU A 14 -24.61 -22.54 -27.14
N ARG A 15 -23.78 -21.68 -26.53
CA ARG A 15 -24.16 -20.84 -25.40
C ARG A 15 -25.18 -19.78 -25.79
N PHE A 16 -25.00 -19.15 -26.94
CA PHE A 16 -25.94 -18.17 -27.47
C PHE A 16 -27.30 -18.84 -27.77
N ASP A 17 -27.30 -19.97 -28.47
CA ASP A 17 -28.52 -20.71 -28.80
C ASP A 17 -29.31 -21.12 -27.56
N LYS A 18 -28.61 -21.55 -26.51
CA LYS A 18 -29.23 -21.89 -25.22
C LYS A 18 -29.81 -20.67 -24.52
N TRP A 19 -29.07 -19.57 -24.43
CA TRP A 19 -29.54 -18.32 -23.82
C TRP A 19 -30.76 -17.77 -24.59
N LEU A 20 -30.74 -17.86 -25.92
CA LEU A 20 -31.82 -17.41 -26.78
C LEU A 20 -33.09 -18.25 -26.56
N ALA A 21 -32.96 -19.58 -26.49
CA ALA A 21 -34.09 -20.46 -26.20
C ALA A 21 -34.72 -20.21 -24.81
N GLU A 22 -33.92 -19.77 -23.82
CA GLU A 22 -34.38 -19.47 -22.47
C GLU A 22 -35.04 -18.09 -22.35
N ASN A 23 -34.49 -17.06 -23.01
CA ASN A 23 -34.94 -15.67 -22.87
C ASN A 23 -35.92 -15.21 -23.96
N TYR A 24 -35.82 -15.79 -25.16
CA TYR A 24 -36.57 -15.40 -26.36
C TYR A 24 -37.00 -16.63 -27.20
N PRO A 25 -37.85 -17.52 -26.67
CA PRO A 25 -38.15 -18.83 -27.27
C PRO A 25 -38.84 -18.77 -28.63
N ASP A 26 -39.57 -17.69 -28.92
CA ASP A 26 -40.37 -17.54 -30.14
C ASP A 26 -39.63 -16.78 -31.26
N VAL A 27 -38.37 -16.39 -31.03
CA VAL A 27 -37.61 -15.57 -31.98
C VAL A 27 -37.04 -16.41 -33.11
N VAL A 28 -37.28 -15.97 -34.35
CA VAL A 28 -36.87 -16.70 -35.57
C VAL A 28 -35.47 -16.26 -36.00
N PRO A 29 -34.52 -17.18 -36.28
CA PRO A 29 -33.20 -16.84 -36.78
C PRO A 29 -33.23 -15.92 -38.01
N GLY A 30 -32.46 -14.83 -37.97
CA GLY A 30 -32.40 -13.82 -39.04
C GLY A 30 -33.57 -12.83 -39.10
N SER A 31 -34.46 -12.84 -38.11
CA SER A 31 -35.42 -11.75 -37.88
C SER A 31 -34.76 -10.55 -37.21
N GLU A 32 -35.42 -9.38 -37.26
CA GLU A 32 -34.93 -8.17 -36.57
C GLU A 32 -34.86 -8.39 -35.06
N GLU A 33 -35.83 -9.12 -34.49
CA GLU A 33 -35.86 -9.50 -33.08
C GLU A 33 -34.70 -10.43 -32.70
N TRP A 34 -34.28 -11.31 -33.62
CA TRP A 34 -33.12 -12.18 -33.44
C TRP A 34 -31.81 -11.40 -33.42
N GLU A 35 -31.65 -10.44 -34.33
CA GLU A 35 -30.47 -9.56 -34.34
C GLU A 35 -30.40 -8.70 -33.08
N GLN A 36 -31.54 -8.19 -32.59
CA GLN A 36 -31.61 -7.46 -31.33
C GLN A 36 -31.26 -8.34 -30.13
N ALA A 37 -31.79 -9.56 -30.06
CA ALA A 37 -31.45 -10.53 -29.01
C ALA A 37 -29.98 -10.94 -29.03
N ALA A 38 -29.40 -11.12 -30.23
CA ALA A 38 -27.96 -11.37 -30.40
C ALA A 38 -27.12 -10.21 -29.88
N ASN A 39 -27.45 -8.96 -30.24
CA ASN A 39 -26.75 -7.78 -29.74
C ASN A 39 -26.83 -7.65 -28.21
N LEU A 40 -28.02 -7.90 -27.63
CA LEU A 40 -28.20 -7.89 -26.16
C LEU A 40 -27.35 -8.96 -25.48
N TYR A 41 -27.31 -10.18 -26.01
CA TYR A 41 -26.47 -11.25 -25.50
C TYR A 41 -24.99 -10.86 -25.54
N TYR A 42 -24.50 -10.35 -26.68
CA TYR A 42 -23.09 -9.97 -26.81
C TYR A 42 -22.73 -8.82 -25.87
N TRP A 43 -23.58 -7.81 -25.71
CA TRP A 43 -23.35 -6.74 -24.72
C TRP A 43 -23.35 -7.26 -23.28
N GLU A 44 -24.22 -8.20 -22.95
CA GLU A 44 -24.24 -8.84 -21.62
C GLU A 44 -22.94 -9.64 -21.38
N GLN A 45 -22.46 -10.37 -22.38
CA GLN A 45 -21.18 -11.10 -22.27
C GLN A 45 -19.98 -10.16 -22.15
N GLU A 46 -19.93 -9.07 -22.94
CA GLU A 46 -18.89 -8.04 -22.81
C GLU A 46 -18.90 -7.41 -21.42
N TYR A 47 -20.08 -7.03 -20.92
CA TYR A 47 -20.23 -6.47 -19.57
C TYR A 47 -19.75 -7.45 -18.49
N LEU A 48 -20.11 -8.73 -18.58
CA LEU A 48 -19.68 -9.76 -17.63
C LEU A 48 -18.15 -10.00 -17.70
N ALA A 49 -17.57 -9.97 -18.89
CA ALA A 49 -16.13 -10.10 -19.07
C ALA A 49 -15.38 -8.90 -18.47
N ASP A 50 -15.83 -7.68 -18.75
CA ASP A 50 -15.29 -6.45 -18.17
C ASP A 50 -15.39 -6.46 -16.64
N GLN A 51 -16.53 -6.89 -16.10
CA GLN A 51 -16.72 -7.03 -14.66
C GLN A 51 -15.78 -8.07 -14.05
N ALA A 52 -15.64 -9.23 -14.67
CA ALA A 52 -14.73 -10.28 -14.19
C ALA A 52 -13.26 -9.82 -14.24
N GLN A 53 -12.86 -9.09 -15.28
CA GLN A 53 -11.53 -8.49 -15.38
C GLN A 53 -11.32 -7.46 -14.27
N TRP A 54 -12.28 -6.56 -14.06
CA TRP A 54 -12.22 -5.57 -12.99
C TRP A 54 -12.08 -6.23 -11.61
N ASP A 55 -12.89 -7.25 -11.31
CA ASP A 55 -12.85 -7.97 -10.03
C ASP A 55 -11.48 -8.65 -9.83
N HIS A 56 -10.90 -9.21 -10.91
CA HIS A 56 -9.57 -9.81 -10.87
C HIS A 56 -8.48 -8.76 -10.59
N GLU A 57 -8.44 -7.68 -11.35
CA GLU A 57 -7.47 -6.59 -11.20
C GLU A 57 -7.60 -5.91 -9.83
N HIS A 58 -8.84 -5.69 -9.39
CA HIS A 58 -9.14 -5.15 -8.06
C HIS A 58 -8.65 -6.10 -6.96
N GLY A 59 -8.88 -7.41 -7.10
CA GLY A 59 -8.37 -8.42 -6.19
C GLY A 59 -6.84 -8.42 -6.09
N LEU A 60 -6.14 -8.35 -7.23
CA LEU A 60 -4.68 -8.22 -7.27
C LEU A 60 -4.19 -6.93 -6.60
N PHE A 61 -4.87 -5.82 -6.85
CA PHE A 61 -4.57 -4.54 -6.21
C PHE A 61 -4.73 -4.64 -4.69
N VAL A 62 -5.85 -5.15 -4.19
CA VAL A 62 -6.09 -5.31 -2.74
C VAL A 62 -5.04 -6.23 -2.11
N ALA A 63 -4.70 -7.35 -2.75
CA ALA A 63 -3.64 -8.24 -2.28
C ALA A 63 -2.28 -7.51 -2.20
N SER A 64 -1.97 -6.67 -3.20
CA SER A 64 -0.74 -5.89 -3.23
C SER A 64 -0.62 -4.86 -2.09
N LEU A 65 -1.74 -4.41 -1.52
CA LEU A 65 -1.76 -3.47 -0.37
C LEU A 65 -1.24 -4.12 0.92
N ASN A 66 -1.30 -5.45 1.03
CA ASN A 66 -0.81 -6.22 2.17
C ASN A 66 0.59 -6.82 1.92
N ASN A 67 1.32 -6.37 0.89
CA ASN A 67 2.65 -6.87 0.57
C ASN A 67 3.68 -5.73 0.55
N VAL A 68 4.63 -5.79 1.50
CA VAL A 68 5.69 -4.79 1.68
C VAL A 68 6.45 -4.51 0.37
N HIS A 69 6.92 -5.56 -0.30
CA HIS A 69 7.74 -5.40 -1.50
C HIS A 69 6.95 -4.81 -2.67
N GLN A 70 5.69 -5.21 -2.86
CA GLN A 70 4.83 -4.61 -3.88
C GLN A 70 4.56 -3.13 -3.60
N ARG A 71 4.43 -2.73 -2.33
CA ARG A 71 4.31 -1.32 -1.96
C ARG A 71 5.58 -0.54 -2.26
N TYR A 72 6.75 -1.14 -2.04
CA TYR A 72 8.03 -0.54 -2.42
C TYR A 72 8.12 -0.32 -3.93
N LEU A 73 7.87 -1.35 -4.74
CA LEU A 73 7.90 -1.23 -6.20
C LEU A 73 6.96 -0.13 -6.71
N HIS A 74 5.74 -0.06 -6.15
CA HIS A 74 4.80 1.01 -6.48
C HIS A 74 5.34 2.39 -6.11
N ALA A 75 5.86 2.57 -4.89
CA ALA A 75 6.43 3.85 -4.44
C ALA A 75 7.63 4.28 -5.30
N SER A 76 8.55 3.36 -5.59
CA SER A 76 9.71 3.63 -6.46
C SER A 76 9.30 4.02 -7.88
N GLN A 77 8.26 3.39 -8.44
CA GLN A 77 7.74 3.77 -9.76
C GLN A 77 7.14 5.18 -9.76
N GLU A 78 6.39 5.54 -8.72
CA GLU A 78 5.84 6.89 -8.56
C GLU A 78 6.94 7.94 -8.41
N LEU A 79 7.95 7.69 -7.57
CA LEU A 79 9.09 8.61 -7.41
C LEU A 79 9.91 8.73 -8.70
N LYS A 80 10.05 7.66 -9.48
CA LYS A 80 10.71 7.71 -10.78
C LYS A 80 9.98 8.63 -11.76
N LYS A 81 8.64 8.62 -11.77
CA LYS A 81 7.84 9.55 -12.58
C LYS A 81 8.07 11.00 -12.13
N LEU A 82 8.15 11.25 -10.82
CA LEU A 82 8.44 12.58 -10.29
C LEU A 82 9.86 13.05 -10.63
N HIS A 83 10.85 12.17 -10.60
CA HIS A 83 12.22 12.47 -11.03
C HIS A 83 12.27 12.85 -12.51
N ALA A 84 11.51 12.19 -13.39
CA ALA A 84 11.47 12.52 -14.81
C ALA A 84 10.97 13.95 -15.09
N LEU A 85 10.17 14.55 -14.19
CA LEU A 85 9.76 15.95 -14.32
C LEU A 85 10.92 16.94 -14.16
N LEU A 86 12.06 16.50 -13.63
CA LEU A 86 13.27 17.31 -13.50
C LEU A 86 14.13 17.32 -14.77
N ASP A 87 13.84 16.46 -15.76
CA ASP A 87 14.59 16.39 -17.02
C ASP A 87 14.43 17.66 -17.86
N GLU A 88 13.31 18.36 -17.68
CA GLU A 88 12.99 19.63 -18.34
C GLU A 88 12.60 20.70 -17.33
N LYS A 89 12.74 21.97 -17.72
CA LYS A 89 12.29 23.09 -16.89
C LYS A 89 10.77 23.11 -16.84
N GLN A 90 10.21 23.01 -15.64
CA GLN A 90 8.78 23.06 -15.39
C GLN A 90 8.36 24.39 -14.78
N PRO A 91 7.08 24.78 -14.90
CA PRO A 91 6.49 25.83 -14.09
C PRO A 91 6.57 25.51 -12.59
N GLU A 92 6.69 26.54 -11.75
CA GLU A 92 6.80 26.38 -10.29
C GLU A 92 5.65 25.55 -9.69
N LEU A 93 4.43 25.71 -10.21
CA LEU A 93 3.26 24.95 -9.77
C LEU A 93 3.49 23.44 -9.89
N VAL A 94 4.13 22.98 -10.97
CA VAL A 94 4.46 21.57 -11.15
C VAL A 94 5.42 21.12 -10.05
N TYR A 95 6.46 21.90 -9.76
CA TYR A 95 7.39 21.56 -8.68
C TYR A 95 6.74 21.53 -7.29
N ARG A 96 5.81 22.46 -7.00
CA ARG A 96 5.02 22.45 -5.76
C ARG A 96 4.17 21.18 -5.64
N MET A 97 3.45 20.84 -6.70
CA MET A 97 2.60 19.64 -6.73
C MET A 97 3.43 18.36 -6.61
N SER A 98 4.57 18.27 -7.31
CA SER A 98 5.49 17.14 -7.22
C SER A 98 6.08 17.00 -5.83
N PHE A 99 6.43 18.11 -5.16
CA PHE A 99 6.94 18.09 -3.79
C PHE A 99 5.89 17.51 -2.83
N VAL A 100 4.64 18.01 -2.91
CA VAL A 100 3.55 17.50 -2.07
C VAL A 100 3.30 16.02 -2.36
N HIS A 101 3.27 15.62 -3.64
CA HIS A 101 3.06 14.22 -4.03
C HIS A 101 4.18 13.30 -3.54
N ALA A 102 5.44 13.74 -3.54
CA ALA A 102 6.55 12.95 -2.99
C ALA A 102 6.31 12.58 -1.52
N VAL A 103 5.84 13.53 -0.71
CA VAL A 103 5.48 13.27 0.70
C VAL A 103 4.27 12.33 0.80
N THR A 104 3.28 12.48 -0.09
CA THR A 104 2.13 11.58 -0.16
C THR A 104 2.54 10.14 -0.50
N VAL A 105 3.46 9.96 -1.45
CA VAL A 105 4.00 8.63 -1.84
C VAL A 105 4.68 7.97 -0.64
N MET A 106 5.54 8.70 0.07
CA MET A 106 6.21 8.23 1.29
C MET A 106 5.20 7.85 2.39
N GLU A 107 4.24 8.72 2.66
CA GLU A 107 3.24 8.49 3.71
C GLU A 107 2.36 7.29 3.40
N ALA A 108 1.90 7.16 2.14
CA ALA A 108 1.13 6.00 1.70
C ALA A 108 1.96 4.72 1.80
N TYR A 109 3.22 4.74 1.36
CA TYR A 109 4.14 3.61 1.46
C TYR A 109 4.28 3.13 2.92
N LEU A 110 4.66 4.03 3.83
CA LEU A 110 4.84 3.68 5.24
C LEU A 110 3.55 3.19 5.89
N MET A 111 2.40 3.81 5.59
CA MET A 111 1.10 3.38 6.12
C MET A 111 0.71 1.99 5.63
N TYR A 112 0.84 1.70 4.32
CA TYR A 112 0.51 0.38 3.79
C TYR A 112 1.50 -0.69 4.27
N CYS A 113 2.79 -0.39 4.38
CA CYS A 113 3.76 -1.30 4.97
C CYS A 113 3.45 -1.57 6.44
N ALA A 114 3.12 -0.54 7.22
CA ALA A 114 2.67 -0.69 8.60
C ALA A 114 1.45 -1.62 8.70
N ARG A 115 0.48 -1.52 7.78
CA ARG A 115 -0.67 -2.43 7.71
C ARG A 115 -0.30 -3.84 7.26
N ALA A 116 0.61 -3.98 6.29
CA ALA A 116 1.06 -5.25 5.76
C ALA A 116 1.77 -6.09 6.83
N LEU A 117 2.59 -5.46 7.68
CA LEU A 117 3.24 -6.14 8.82
C LEU A 117 2.23 -6.81 9.75
N LEU A 118 1.03 -6.23 9.92
CA LEU A 118 0.00 -6.78 10.82
C LEU A 118 -0.65 -8.06 10.27
N GLU A 119 -0.35 -8.47 9.04
CA GLU A 119 -0.70 -9.82 8.56
C GLU A 119 0.13 -10.90 9.26
N GLU A 120 1.34 -10.55 9.70
CA GLU A 120 2.25 -11.46 10.38
C GLU A 120 1.97 -11.46 11.89
N ASP A 121 1.96 -12.65 12.50
CA ASP A 121 1.51 -12.81 13.89
C ASP A 121 2.47 -12.12 14.87
N ARG A 122 3.79 -12.26 14.66
CA ARG A 122 4.81 -11.67 15.53
C ARG A 122 4.80 -10.13 15.53
N PRO A 123 4.82 -9.44 14.37
CA PRO A 123 4.60 -7.99 14.34
C PRO A 123 3.25 -7.56 14.92
N LEU A 124 2.18 -8.34 14.73
CA LEU A 124 0.87 -8.04 15.31
C LEU A 124 0.86 -8.15 16.84
N GLU A 125 1.52 -9.15 17.42
CA GLU A 125 1.72 -9.29 18.87
C GLU A 125 2.47 -8.08 19.45
N ARG A 126 3.60 -7.72 18.84
CA ARG A 126 4.39 -6.56 19.29
C ARG A 126 3.64 -5.25 19.11
N TYR A 127 2.92 -5.09 18.01
CA TYR A 127 2.00 -3.96 17.85
C TYR A 127 0.97 -3.92 18.98
N PHE A 128 0.35 -5.05 19.33
CA PHE A 128 -0.66 -5.09 20.38
C PHE A 128 -0.09 -4.71 21.75
N GLU A 129 0.96 -5.41 22.19
CA GLU A 129 1.53 -5.29 23.53
C GLU A 129 2.35 -4.02 23.71
N GLU A 130 3.20 -3.70 22.74
CA GLU A 130 4.18 -2.63 22.88
C GLU A 130 3.67 -1.30 22.31
N TYR A 131 2.74 -1.30 21.34
CA TYR A 131 2.21 -0.06 20.73
C TYR A 131 0.76 0.28 21.12
N TYR A 132 -0.18 -0.63 20.88
CA TYR A 132 -1.61 -0.37 21.03
C TYR A 132 -2.01 -0.16 22.49
N LEU A 133 -1.62 -1.09 23.37
CA LEU A 133 -1.91 -0.96 24.80
C LEU A 133 -1.27 0.29 25.43
N PRO A 134 0.01 0.63 25.17
CA PRO A 134 0.63 1.79 25.82
C PRO A 134 0.27 3.13 25.16
N PHE A 135 0.23 3.19 23.82
CA PHE A 135 0.28 4.46 23.09
C PHE A 135 -0.95 4.76 22.23
N ALA A 136 -1.72 3.76 21.81
CA ALA A 136 -2.88 4.04 20.95
C ALA A 136 -3.90 4.93 21.69
N LYS A 137 -4.39 5.94 20.98
CA LYS A 137 -5.39 6.92 21.44
C LYS A 137 -6.81 6.34 21.43
N VAL A 138 -6.97 5.19 22.06
CA VAL A 138 -8.26 4.49 22.21
C VAL A 138 -8.66 4.49 23.69
N GLY A 139 -9.97 4.45 23.96
CA GLY A 139 -10.49 4.47 25.32
C GLY A 139 -10.12 3.22 26.13
N LYS A 140 -10.20 3.32 27.46
CA LYS A 140 -9.85 2.23 28.38
C LYS A 140 -10.73 0.99 28.18
N LYS A 141 -12.01 1.17 27.85
CA LYS A 141 -12.95 0.07 27.64
C LYS A 141 -12.59 -0.72 26.38
N GLU A 142 -12.19 -0.01 25.33
CA GLU A 142 -11.76 -0.57 24.05
C GLU A 142 -10.45 -1.34 24.21
N LYS A 143 -9.50 -0.83 25.02
CA LYS A 143 -8.29 -1.59 25.37
C LYS A 143 -8.60 -2.86 26.15
N GLN A 144 -9.54 -2.80 27.11
CA GLN A 144 -9.96 -3.98 27.86
C GLN A 144 -10.63 -5.02 26.95
N ALA A 145 -11.56 -4.59 26.10
CA ALA A 145 -12.21 -5.48 25.12
C ALA A 145 -11.19 -6.11 24.16
N ALA A 146 -10.16 -5.37 23.75
CA ALA A 146 -9.11 -5.91 22.90
C ALA A 146 -8.22 -6.95 23.62
N ARG A 147 -8.01 -6.84 24.95
CA ARG A 147 -7.27 -7.85 25.75
C ARG A 147 -8.01 -9.18 25.87
N GLU A 148 -9.33 -9.14 25.85
CA GLU A 148 -10.18 -10.33 25.92
C GLU A 148 -10.41 -10.96 24.54
N MET A 149 -9.95 -10.28 23.47
CA MET A 149 -10.10 -10.70 22.09
C MET A 149 -8.92 -11.58 21.66
N GLU A 150 -9.21 -12.64 20.91
CA GLU A 150 -8.19 -13.40 20.21
C GLU A 150 -7.45 -12.51 19.19
N LEU A 151 -6.12 -12.64 19.11
CA LEU A 151 -5.28 -11.77 18.27
C LEU A 151 -5.72 -11.74 16.79
N THR A 152 -6.17 -12.88 16.25
CA THR A 152 -6.69 -13.00 14.87
C THR A 152 -7.89 -12.08 14.62
N LYS A 153 -8.78 -11.94 15.61
CA LYS A 153 -9.96 -11.05 15.55
C LYS A 153 -9.58 -9.59 15.81
N PHE A 154 -8.45 -9.34 16.46
CA PHE A 154 -7.92 -7.99 16.68
C PHE A 154 -7.26 -7.39 15.42
N ARG A 155 -6.73 -8.22 14.52
CA ARG A 155 -6.04 -7.77 13.30
C ARG A 155 -6.79 -6.70 12.48
N PRO A 156 -8.10 -6.82 12.18
CA PRO A 156 -8.83 -5.77 11.47
C PRO A 156 -8.90 -4.45 12.24
N VAL A 157 -9.00 -4.50 13.57
CA VAL A 157 -8.99 -3.32 14.44
C VAL A 157 -7.63 -2.63 14.35
N ALA A 158 -6.54 -3.39 14.48
CA ALA A 158 -5.18 -2.87 14.34
C ALA A 158 -4.97 -2.14 13.00
N LYS A 159 -5.37 -2.79 11.90
CA LYS A 159 -5.26 -2.18 10.56
C LYS A 159 -6.07 -0.90 10.41
N ASN A 160 -7.25 -0.82 11.00
CA ASN A 160 -8.08 0.39 10.96
C ASN A 160 -7.44 1.53 11.76
N VAL A 161 -6.84 1.23 12.92
CA VAL A 161 -6.08 2.23 13.68
C VAL A 161 -4.91 2.75 12.86
N VAL A 162 -4.11 1.87 12.25
CA VAL A 162 -2.97 2.26 11.42
C VAL A 162 -3.40 3.08 10.20
N ALA A 163 -4.54 2.74 9.58
CA ALA A 163 -5.10 3.49 8.46
C ALA A 163 -5.40 4.96 8.78
N SER A 164 -5.66 5.28 10.05
CA SER A 164 -5.93 6.64 10.53
C SER A 164 -4.67 7.40 10.98
N MET A 165 -3.51 6.75 10.96
CA MET A 165 -2.25 7.36 11.37
C MET A 165 -1.61 8.16 10.24
N THR A 166 -0.90 9.23 10.61
CA THR A 166 -0.15 10.08 9.68
C THR A 166 1.35 9.80 9.81
N PHE A 167 1.97 9.36 8.72
CA PHE A 167 3.38 8.94 8.68
C PHE A 167 4.33 10.02 8.12
N HIS A 168 3.87 11.23 7.86
CA HIS A 168 4.77 12.38 7.64
C HIS A 168 5.34 12.97 8.95
N ASN A 169 4.90 12.48 10.12
CA ASN A 169 5.40 12.89 11.42
C ASN A 169 6.52 11.94 11.90
N VAL A 170 7.73 12.48 12.10
CA VAL A 170 8.91 11.73 12.55
C VAL A 170 8.65 10.90 13.81
N LYS A 171 8.01 11.49 14.82
CA LYS A 171 7.71 10.80 16.09
C LYS A 171 6.74 9.63 15.90
N THR A 172 5.84 9.71 14.92
CA THR A 172 4.95 8.59 14.59
C THR A 172 5.74 7.46 13.96
N ILE A 173 6.65 7.75 13.03
CA ILE A 173 7.51 6.76 12.38
C ILE A 173 8.36 6.04 13.44
N GLU A 174 9.13 6.80 14.24
CA GLU A 174 10.01 6.25 15.28
C GLU A 174 9.24 5.38 16.25
N ARG A 175 8.09 5.87 16.75
CA ARG A 175 7.31 5.14 17.73
C ARG A 175 6.67 3.89 17.16
N TYR A 176 6.10 3.97 15.96
CA TYR A 176 5.44 2.81 15.38
C TYR A 176 6.47 1.75 15.01
N PHE A 177 7.43 2.08 14.14
CA PHE A 177 8.37 1.10 13.61
C PHE A 177 9.44 0.68 14.61
N GLY A 178 9.87 1.57 15.52
CA GLY A 178 10.76 1.21 16.62
C GLY A 178 10.13 0.23 17.62
N THR A 179 8.80 0.18 17.67
CA THR A 179 8.05 -0.72 18.54
C THR A 179 7.61 -2.00 17.82
N VAL A 180 7.19 -1.91 16.56
CA VAL A 180 6.65 -3.07 15.83
C VAL A 180 7.77 -3.97 15.27
N LEU A 181 8.88 -3.41 14.78
CA LEU A 181 9.97 -4.17 14.16
C LEU A 181 10.92 -4.77 15.19
N HIS A 182 11.22 -6.07 15.09
CA HIS A 182 12.04 -6.79 16.08
C HIS A 182 13.45 -6.21 16.19
N ILE A 183 13.98 -5.71 15.08
CA ILE A 183 15.19 -4.93 15.03
C ILE A 183 14.77 -3.46 14.88
N PRO A 184 14.94 -2.61 15.90
CA PRO A 184 14.63 -1.20 15.79
C PRO A 184 15.39 -0.58 14.61
N PRO A 185 14.68 0.04 13.65
CA PRO A 185 15.32 0.54 12.44
C PRO A 185 16.11 1.81 12.71
N VAL A 186 17.19 2.01 11.93
CA VAL A 186 17.90 3.29 11.84
C VAL A 186 17.63 3.87 10.46
N TRP A 187 16.66 4.77 10.37
CA TRP A 187 16.20 5.37 9.11
C TRP A 187 16.58 6.86 9.04
N PRO A 188 16.85 7.41 7.85
CA PRO A 188 17.22 8.82 7.66
C PRO A 188 15.99 9.74 7.74
N ILE A 189 15.38 9.85 8.91
CA ILE A 189 14.11 10.55 9.15
C ILE A 189 14.28 12.01 9.54
N GLU A 190 15.48 12.45 9.89
CA GLU A 190 15.77 13.84 10.31
C GLU A 190 15.33 14.87 9.26
N PRO A 191 15.56 14.67 7.95
CA PRO A 191 15.14 15.64 6.93
C PRO A 191 13.62 15.77 6.77
N LEU A 192 12.84 14.80 7.28
CA LEU A 192 11.39 14.77 7.08
C LEU A 192 10.66 15.88 7.82
N GLY A 193 11.19 16.37 8.95
CA GLY A 193 10.56 17.47 9.68
C GLY A 193 10.38 18.69 8.77
N ILE A 194 11.47 19.11 8.12
CA ILE A 194 11.46 20.25 7.18
C ILE A 194 10.55 19.95 5.98
N ILE A 195 10.63 18.74 5.42
CA ILE A 195 9.83 18.34 4.25
C ILE A 195 8.32 18.37 4.58
N ALA A 196 7.93 17.86 5.75
CA ALA A 196 6.56 17.84 6.21
C ALA A 196 6.02 19.25 6.48
N ASP A 197 6.84 20.12 7.09
CA ASP A 197 6.48 21.52 7.32
C ASP A 197 6.23 22.25 5.99
N TRP A 198 7.12 22.07 5.01
CA TRP A 198 6.97 22.68 3.69
C TRP A 198 5.73 22.15 2.97
N ARG A 199 5.46 20.84 3.06
CA ARG A 199 4.22 20.26 2.53
C ARG A 199 2.99 20.86 3.19
N ASN A 200 3.01 21.10 4.50
CA ASN A 200 1.91 21.73 5.22
C ASN A 200 1.70 23.18 4.79
N ASP A 201 2.77 23.96 4.63
CA ASP A 201 2.71 25.33 4.12
C ASP A 201 2.10 25.37 2.71
N LEU A 202 2.54 24.46 1.83
CA LEU A 202 2.02 24.36 0.45
C LEU A 202 0.53 23.98 0.40
N VAL A 203 0.07 23.06 1.25
CA VAL A 203 -1.30 22.52 1.17
C VAL A 203 -2.31 23.30 2.01
N HIS A 204 -1.92 23.77 3.20
CA HIS A 204 -2.85 24.35 4.18
C HIS A 204 -2.76 25.87 4.28
N ARG A 205 -1.65 26.47 3.84
CA ARG A 205 -1.40 27.92 3.88
C ARG A 205 -1.19 28.52 2.49
N ASN A 206 -1.61 27.81 1.45
CA ASN A 206 -1.52 28.24 0.04
C ASN A 206 -0.08 28.60 -0.40
N GLY A 207 0.92 27.87 0.12
CA GLY A 207 2.33 28.10 -0.18
C GLY A 207 2.94 29.29 0.52
N VAL A 208 2.47 29.61 1.72
CA VAL A 208 3.01 30.64 2.60
C VAL A 208 3.28 30.03 3.97
N ASP A 209 4.36 30.42 4.64
CA ASP A 209 4.66 29.90 5.98
C ASP A 209 3.96 30.65 7.12
N GLU A 210 4.27 30.29 8.36
CA GLU A 210 3.69 30.92 9.56
C GLU A 210 4.10 32.38 9.78
N HIS A 211 5.04 32.89 8.99
CA HIS A 211 5.53 34.28 9.02
C HIS A 211 5.14 35.06 7.77
N ASP A 212 4.14 34.57 7.01
CA ASP A 212 3.67 35.15 5.76
C ASP A 212 4.73 35.19 4.64
N VAL A 213 5.74 34.31 4.68
CA VAL A 213 6.79 34.21 3.65
C VAL A 213 6.41 33.17 2.59
N PRO A 214 6.39 33.51 1.29
CA PRO A 214 6.10 32.56 0.23
C PRO A 214 7.12 31.41 0.15
N ARG A 215 6.62 30.18 0.04
CA ARG A 215 7.40 28.98 -0.27
C ARG A 215 7.52 28.83 -1.78
N VAL A 216 8.73 29.03 -2.29
CA VAL A 216 9.07 28.76 -3.69
C VAL A 216 9.84 27.45 -3.77
N ILE A 217 9.37 26.54 -4.63
CA ILE A 217 10.02 25.25 -4.89
C ILE A 217 10.77 25.33 -6.21
N SER A 218 12.09 25.30 -6.13
CA SER A 218 12.99 25.14 -7.28
C SER A 218 13.17 23.66 -7.65
N ALA A 219 13.66 23.41 -8.86
CA ALA A 219 14.05 22.07 -9.30
C ALA A 219 15.06 21.40 -8.34
N GLN A 220 16.02 22.16 -7.80
CA GLN A 220 17.01 21.63 -6.85
C GLN A 220 16.37 21.23 -5.51
N GLN A 221 15.41 22.02 -5.01
CA GLN A 221 14.68 21.68 -3.78
C GLN A 221 13.80 20.45 -3.98
N LEU A 222 13.12 20.34 -5.11
CA LEU A 222 12.37 19.14 -5.46
C LEU A 222 13.29 17.92 -5.57
N HIS A 223 14.41 18.03 -6.29
CA HIS A 223 15.40 16.95 -6.39
C HIS A 223 15.89 16.50 -5.01
N SER A 224 16.24 17.44 -4.13
CA SER A 224 16.70 17.11 -2.77
C SER A 224 15.61 16.41 -1.95
N ALA A 225 14.36 16.84 -2.06
CA ALA A 225 13.24 16.21 -1.36
C ALA A 225 12.96 14.80 -1.90
N LEU A 226 12.94 14.62 -3.22
CA LEU A 226 12.78 13.31 -3.84
C LEU A 226 13.89 12.35 -3.42
N GLN A 227 15.16 12.80 -3.42
CA GLN A 227 16.27 11.96 -2.97
C GLN A 227 16.08 11.51 -1.51
N LYS A 228 15.79 12.44 -0.59
CA LYS A 228 15.60 12.12 0.83
C LYS A 228 14.41 11.17 1.06
N VAL A 229 13.33 11.35 0.31
CA VAL A 229 12.17 10.45 0.35
C VAL A 229 12.53 9.06 -0.18
N SER A 230 13.26 8.97 -1.29
CA SER A 230 13.77 7.71 -1.84
C SER A 230 14.68 6.99 -0.85
N ASP A 231 15.67 7.70 -0.28
CA ASP A 231 16.62 7.14 0.70
C ASP A 231 15.91 6.55 1.91
N LEU A 232 14.86 7.23 2.40
CA LEU A 232 14.02 6.71 3.49
C LEU A 232 13.26 5.45 3.08
N ILE A 233 12.60 5.48 1.91
CA ILE A 233 11.80 4.34 1.43
C ILE A 233 12.69 3.12 1.20
N GLU A 234 13.90 3.31 0.67
CA GLU A 234 14.88 2.23 0.48
C GLU A 234 15.37 1.66 1.82
N ALA A 235 15.72 2.51 2.78
CA ALA A 235 16.11 2.08 4.13
C ALA A 235 14.97 1.33 4.83
N ALA A 236 13.73 1.82 4.67
CA ALA A 236 12.55 1.19 5.21
C ALA A 236 12.25 -0.15 4.55
N ASP A 237 12.27 -0.26 3.21
CA ASP A 237 12.05 -1.53 2.50
C ASP A 237 13.03 -2.59 2.98
N HIS A 238 14.31 -2.23 3.14
CA HIS A 238 15.31 -3.15 3.64
C HIS A 238 14.95 -3.69 5.02
N SER A 239 14.66 -2.82 5.99
CA SER A 239 14.30 -3.24 7.35
C SER A 239 12.99 -4.06 7.37
N LEU A 240 11.99 -3.65 6.60
CA LEU A 240 10.67 -4.27 6.57
C LEU A 240 10.70 -5.66 5.92
N ARG A 241 11.52 -5.83 4.87
CA ARG A 241 11.72 -7.14 4.25
C ARG A 241 12.45 -8.09 5.17
N LEU A 242 13.51 -7.63 5.85
CA LEU A 242 14.19 -8.44 6.85
C LEU A 242 13.24 -8.88 7.98
N GLU A 243 12.35 -8.00 8.42
CA GLU A 243 11.33 -8.33 9.42
C GLU A 243 10.43 -9.48 8.93
N VAL A 244 9.85 -9.36 7.73
CA VAL A 244 9.00 -10.41 7.15
C VAL A 244 9.79 -11.70 6.88
N ASP A 245 11.04 -11.56 6.43
CA ASP A 245 11.90 -12.68 6.10
C ASP A 245 12.40 -13.44 7.34
N TYR A 246 12.50 -12.80 8.51
CA TYR A 246 12.96 -13.44 9.74
C TYR A 246 11.85 -13.79 10.73
N PHE A 247 10.75 -13.04 10.71
CA PHE A 247 9.67 -13.16 11.70
C PHE A 247 8.29 -13.39 11.09
N GLY A 248 8.20 -13.55 9.77
CA GLY A 248 6.95 -13.86 9.09
C GLY A 248 6.40 -15.26 9.38
N ASN A 249 5.11 -15.44 9.11
CA ASN A 249 4.29 -16.60 9.45
C ASN A 249 4.73 -17.90 8.78
N TRP A 250 5.51 -17.81 7.70
CA TRP A 250 6.09 -18.95 7.01
C TRP A 250 7.24 -19.62 7.79
N ARG A 251 7.80 -18.97 8.82
CA ARG A 251 8.77 -19.59 9.74
C ARG A 251 8.09 -20.19 10.96
N ASN A 252 8.58 -21.34 11.41
CA ASN A 252 8.15 -21.91 12.68
C ASN A 252 8.65 -21.06 13.86
N GLU A 253 8.04 -21.28 15.03
CA GLU A 253 8.30 -20.49 16.23
C GLU A 253 9.74 -20.65 16.75
N GLU A 254 10.27 -21.88 16.74
CA GLU A 254 11.64 -22.17 17.15
C GLU A 254 12.68 -21.38 16.33
N ASN A 255 12.51 -21.32 15.01
CA ASN A 255 13.38 -20.56 14.13
C ASN A 255 13.34 -19.07 14.43
N ARG A 256 12.15 -18.51 14.73
CA ARG A 256 12.01 -17.09 15.08
C ARG A 256 12.69 -16.77 16.40
N GLU A 257 12.55 -17.63 17.41
CA GLU A 257 13.22 -17.48 18.71
C GLU A 257 14.76 -17.60 18.60
N ILE A 258 15.26 -18.54 17.78
CA ILE A 258 16.70 -18.66 17.51
C ILE A 258 17.23 -17.37 16.87
N ILE A 259 16.53 -16.83 15.88
CA ILE A 259 16.92 -15.59 15.20
C ILE A 259 16.84 -14.40 16.17
N ALA A 260 15.75 -14.27 16.93
CA ALA A 260 15.61 -13.22 17.95
C ALA A 260 16.73 -13.29 18.99
N GLY A 261 17.08 -14.49 19.45
CA GLY A 261 18.20 -14.73 20.36
C GLY A 261 19.55 -14.33 19.75
N ALA A 262 19.82 -14.75 18.51
CA ALA A 262 21.06 -14.41 17.80
C ALA A 262 21.21 -12.90 17.58
N LEU A 263 20.12 -12.21 17.27
CA LEU A 263 20.11 -10.76 17.05
C LEU A 263 20.18 -9.95 18.36
N ARG A 264 19.73 -10.51 19.48
CA ARG A 264 19.91 -9.92 20.83
C ARG A 264 21.35 -10.03 21.33
N ILE A 265 22.15 -10.98 20.82
CA ILE A 265 23.58 -11.10 21.13
C ILE A 265 24.38 -10.16 20.22
N SER A 266 24.28 -8.86 20.50
CA SER A 266 25.36 -7.91 20.22
C SER A 266 25.28 -6.73 21.18
N PRO A 267 25.93 -6.86 22.35
CA PRO A 267 26.61 -5.74 22.96
C PRO A 267 28.07 -6.11 23.30
N GLY A 268 29.03 -5.53 22.58
CA GLY A 268 30.47 -5.57 22.91
C GLY A 268 31.16 -6.90 22.57
N GLY A 269 32.31 -6.93 21.90
CA GLY A 269 33.39 -5.98 22.10
C GLY A 269 33.85 -6.03 23.56
N GLU A 270 34.21 -7.21 24.06
CA GLU A 270 35.04 -7.31 25.26
C GLU A 270 36.40 -6.69 24.92
N SER A 271 36.58 -5.45 25.37
CA SER A 271 37.89 -4.91 25.66
C SER A 271 38.50 -5.71 26.81
N SER A 272 39.52 -6.51 26.51
CA SER A 272 40.63 -6.83 27.41
C SER A 272 41.90 -6.94 26.58
#